data_AF-A0AAU1BHT6-F1
#
_entry.id   AF-A0AAU1BHT6-F1
#
_cell.length_a   1.000
_cell.length_b   1.000
_cell.length_c   1.000
_cell.angle_alpha   90.00
_cell.angle_beta   90.00
_cell.angle_gamma   90.00
#
_symmetry.space_group_name_H-M   'P 1'
#
loop_
_entity.id
_entity.type
_entity.pdbx_description
1 polymer ?
#
loop_
_entity_poly.entity_id
_entity_poly.type
_entity_poly.pdbx_seq_one_letter_code
_entity_poly.pdbx_strand_id
1 'polypeptide(L)' 'MTRTLLPDPEALTIDQQQGWACALCGARLYEDRLIGTVSMPTGYPERTEEVDLWACSPECQPRAGAQGGAS' A
#
# COMPACT_ATOMS: atom_id res chain seq x y z
N MET A 1 16.46 7.14 10.94
CA MET A 1 15.00 7.32 10.81
C MET A 1 14.67 7.21 9.34
N THR A 2 14.45 6.00 8.82
CA THR A 2 14.10 5.83 7.40
C THR A 2 12.70 6.37 7.22
N ARG A 3 12.56 7.49 6.51
CA ARG A 3 11.24 8.00 6.14
C ARG A 3 10.69 7.04 5.08
N THR A 4 9.83 6.12 5.50
CA THR A 4 9.07 5.27 4.58
C THR A 4 8.27 6.21 3.70
N LEU A 5 8.65 6.30 2.43
CA LEU A 5 7.85 7.01 1.44
C LEU A 5 6.57 6.20 1.28
N LEU A 6 5.43 6.87 1.47
CA LEU A 6 4.14 6.27 1.17
C LEU A 6 4.09 5.97 -0.34
N PRO A 7 3.51 4.83 -0.74
CA PRO A 7 3.33 4.52 -2.15
C PRO A 7 2.37 5.53 -2.79
N ASP A 8 2.57 5.80 -4.08
CA ASP A 8 1.72 6.71 -4.84
C ASP A 8 0.27 6.18 -4.87
N PRO A 9 -0.72 6.93 -4.34
CA PRO A 9 -2.10 6.46 -4.24
C PRO A 9 -2.73 6.06 -5.58
N GLU A 10 -2.43 6.82 -6.63
CA GLU A 10 -2.96 6.56 -7.98
C GLU A 10 -2.38 5.28 -8.61
N ALA A 11 -1.24 4.79 -8.11
CA ALA A 11 -0.65 3.53 -8.54
C ALA A 11 -1.19 2.31 -7.76
N LEU A 12 -1.96 2.54 -6.69
CA LEU A 12 -2.53 1.48 -5.87
C LEU A 12 -3.80 0.92 -6.51
N THR A 13 -3.99 -0.39 -6.35
CA THR A 13 -5.26 -1.04 -6.70
C THR A 13 -6.37 -0.60 -5.73
N ILE A 14 -7.64 -0.74 -6.15
CA ILE A 14 -8.81 -0.43 -5.31
C ILE A 14 -8.73 -1.20 -3.98
N ASP A 15 -8.35 -2.48 -4.02
CA ASP A 15 -8.22 -3.30 -2.80
C ASP A 15 -7.17 -2.76 -1.83
N GLN A 16 -6.08 -2.19 -2.35
CA GLN A 16 -5.04 -1.56 -1.53
C GLN A 16 -5.51 -0.24 -0.94
N GLN A 17 -6.22 0.57 -1.73
CA GLN A 17 -6.80 1.84 -1.27
C GLN A 17 -7.88 1.61 -0.20
N GLN A 18 -8.67 0.54 -0.31
CA GLN A 18 -9.73 0.19 0.65
C GLN A 18 -9.20 -0.54 1.89
N GLY A 19 -7.88 -0.71 2.03
CA GLY A 19 -7.28 -1.44 3.15
C GLY A 19 -7.61 -2.93 3.17
N TRP A 20 -7.98 -3.53 2.03
CA TRP A 20 -8.18 -4.98 1.92
C TRP A 20 -6.88 -5.71 1.58
N ALA A 21 -5.98 -5.01 0.89
CA ALA A 21 -4.65 -5.49 0.53
C ALA A 21 -3.58 -4.51 1.03
N CYS A 22 -2.39 -5.05 1.27
CA CYS A 22 -1.24 -4.28 1.70
C CYS A 22 -0.83 -3.28 0.63
N ALA A 23 -0.75 -2.00 0.98
CA ALA A 23 -0.33 -0.92 0.09
C ALA A 23 1.11 -1.10 -0.43
N LEU A 24 1.94 -1.92 0.21
CA LEU A 24 3.34 -2.15 -0.19
C LEU A 24 3.53 -3.41 -1.05
N CYS A 25 2.91 -4.54 -0.69
CA CYS A 25 3.14 -5.83 -1.36
C CYS A 25 1.92 -6.39 -2.11
N GLY A 26 0.74 -5.79 -1.93
CA GLY A 26 -0.52 -6.25 -2.55
C GLY A 26 -1.11 -7.53 -1.96
N ALA A 27 -0.48 -8.12 -0.94
CA ALA A 27 -1.04 -9.29 -0.25
C ALA A 27 -2.27 -8.92 0.57
N ARG A 28 -3.21 -9.86 0.72
CA ARG A 28 -4.39 -9.66 1.56
C ARG A 28 -3.99 -9.41 3.01
N LEU A 29 -4.60 -8.42 3.63
CA LEU A 29 -4.36 -8.08 5.03
C LEU A 29 -5.13 -9.03 5.96
N TYR A 30 -4.44 -9.51 7.00
CA TYR A 30 -5.00 -10.34 8.08
C TYR A 30 -4.67 -9.71 9.43
N GLU A 31 -3.43 -9.25 9.57
CA GLU A 31 -2.98 -8.28 10.58
C GLU A 31 -2.37 -7.10 9.82
N ASP A 32 -2.85 -5.90 10.14
CA ASP A 32 -2.51 -4.68 9.43
C ASP A 32 -1.94 -3.61 10.37
N ARG A 33 -1.19 -2.69 9.77
CA ARG A 33 -0.68 -1.49 10.41
C ARG A 33 -0.90 -0.30 9.50
N LEU A 34 -1.36 0.81 10.08
CA LEU A 34 -1.46 2.08 9.36
C LEU A 34 -0.04 2.57 9.03
N ILE A 35 0.23 2.82 7.76
CA ILE A 35 1.51 3.39 7.33
C ILE A 35 1.42 4.87 7.03
N GLY A 36 0.22 5.38 6.73
CA GLY A 36 -0.08 6.80 6.59
C GLY A 36 -1.40 7.03 5.87
N THR A 37 -1.74 8.30 5.68
CA THR A 37 -2.99 8.73 5.06
C THR A 37 -2.64 9.57 3.84
N VAL A 38 -3.34 9.33 2.73
CA VAL A 38 -3.13 10.02 1.45
C VAL A 38 -4.42 10.66 0.97
N SER A 39 -4.31 11.81 0.32
CA SER A 39 -5.45 12.51 -0.24
C SER A 39 -5.64 12.08 -1.69
N MET A 40 -6.80 11.52 -2.03
CA MET A 40 -7.11 11.03 -3.38
C MET A 40 -8.28 11.77 -3.99
N PRO A 41 -8.24 12.10 -5.30
CA PRO A 41 -9.37 12.68 -5.99
C PRO A 41 -10.49 11.64 -6.13
N THR A 42 -11.73 12.02 -5.83
CA THR A 42 -12.92 11.19 -5.91
C THR A 42 -14.04 11.92 -6.64
N GLY A 43 -14.65 11.21 -7.60
CA GLY A 43 -15.91 11.57 -8.26
C GLY A 43 -15.95 12.93 -8.98
N TYR A 44 -17.16 13.25 -9.45
CA TYR A 44 -17.53 14.59 -9.91
C TYR A 44 -18.64 15.16 -9.01
N PRO A 45 -18.55 16.42 -8.55
CA PRO A 45 -17.41 17.33 -8.71
C PRO A 45 -16.16 16.80 -8.03
N GLU A 46 -14.97 17.16 -8.53
CA GLU A 46 -13.68 16.74 -7.97
C GLU A 46 -13.65 17.06 -6.48
N ARG A 47 -13.66 16.01 -5.66
CA ARG A 47 -13.44 16.09 -4.22
C ARG A 47 -12.16 15.37 -3.89
N THR A 48 -11.49 15.78 -2.82
CA THR A 48 -10.36 15.02 -2.29
C THR A 48 -10.83 14.32 -1.03
N GLU A 49 -10.64 13.01 -0.95
CA GLU A 49 -10.90 12.23 0.25
C GLU A 49 -9.59 11.71 0.84
N GLU A 50 -9.52 11.71 2.16
CA GLU A 50 -8.39 11.14 2.89
C GLU A 50 -8.59 9.63 3.00
N VAL A 51 -7.58 8.88 2.57
CA VAL A 51 -7.61 7.42 2.55
C VAL A 51 -6.41 6.88 3.29
N ASP A 52 -6.70 6.01 4.26
CA ASP A 52 -5.71 5.36 5.09
C ASP A 52 -5.07 4.19 4.34
N LEU A 53 -3.74 4.21 4.26
CA LEU A 53 -2.95 3.15 3.67
C LEU A 53 -2.47 2.18 4.75
N TRP A 54 -2.83 0.91 4.55
CA TRP A 54 -2.52 -0.17 5.47
C TRP A 54 -1.45 -1.10 4.87
N ALA A 55 -0.54 -1.58 5.71
CA ALA A 55 0.48 -2.55 5.34
C ALA A 55 0.46 -3.76 6.27
N CYS A 56 1.12 -4.85 5.86
CA CYS A 56 1.23 -6.06 6.68
C CYS A 56 1.87 -5.77 8.04
N SER A 57 1.36 -6.46 9.07
CA SER A 57 2.01 -6.64 10.37
C SER A 57 2.18 -8.15 10.63
N PRO A 58 3.40 -8.67 10.86
CA PRO A 58 4.69 -7.99 10.77
C PRO A 58 5.01 -7.48 9.36
N GLU A 59 6.09 -6.68 9.24
CA GLU A 59 6.47 -6.02 7.99
C GLU A 59 6.56 -6.97 6.80
N CYS A 60 6.29 -6.42 5.60
CA CYS A 60 6.33 -7.19 4.36
C CYS A 60 7.69 -7.85 4.22
N GLN A 61 7.71 -9.17 4.13
CA GLN A 61 8.96 -9.83 3.78
C GLN A 61 9.36 -9.35 2.38
N PRO A 62 10.60 -8.87 2.19
CA PRO A 62 11.10 -8.66 0.84
C PRO A 62 10.96 -9.99 0.14
N ARG A 63 10.23 -10.02 -0.98
CA ARG A 63 10.00 -11.23 -1.74
C ARG A 63 11.36 -11.88 -1.99
N ALA A 64 11.65 -12.99 -1.32
CA ALA A 64 12.82 -13.81 -1.55
C ALA A 64 12.64 -14.48 -2.92
N GLY A 65 12.85 -13.72 -4.00
CA GLY A 65 12.50 -14.19 -5.34
C GLY A 65 12.92 -13.26 -6.48
N ALA A 66 13.78 -12.28 -6.24
CA ALA A 66 14.41 -11.47 -7.30
C ALA A 66 15.94 -11.40 -7.13
N GLN A 67 16.56 -12.48 -6.65
CA GLN A 67 18.02 -12.60 -6.63
C GLN A 67 18.44 -14.05 -6.92
N GLY A 68 18.92 -14.26 -8.15
CA GLY A 68 19.70 -15.45 -8.54
C GLY A 68 18.90 -16.54 -9.25
N GLY A 69 19.05 -16.60 -10.57
CA GLY A 69 18.55 -17.70 -11.38
C GLY A 69 19.07 -17.64 -12.82
N ALA A 70 20.36 -17.34 -12.99
CA ALA A 70 21.07 -17.71 -14.20
C ALA A 70 21.40 -19.21 -14.08
N SER A 71 20.88 -20.02 -14.99
CA SER A 71 21.44 -21.31 -15.40
C SER A 71 21.01 -21.56 -16.83
#